data_AF-A0A4R7G0W8-F1
#
_entry.id   AF-A0A4R7G0W8-F1
#
_cell.length_a   1.000
_cell.length_b   1.000
_cell.length_c   1.000
_cell.angle_alpha   90.00
_cell.angle_beta   90.00
_cell.angle_gamma   90.00
#
_symmetry.space_group_name_H-M   'P 1'
#
loop_
_entity.id
_entity.type
_entity.pdbx_description
1 polymer ?
#
loop_
_entity_poly.entity_id
_entity_poly.type
_entity_poly.pdbx_seq_one_letter_code
_entity_poly.pdbx_strand_id
1 'polypeptide(L)'
;MPNTDDMHTLGPAIRDPLWQIAYDWLCRQRLHYPHNSDVWDLRWRWTHPVHRERDVLYKLIQTQMYQLSPLQICRKTSGEPHVVWSARDALVLKWVSLRLYHVLPVHPVCAHVKGHGGVTGSRQEVYRLLNTAEFKRGYIFRTDIRGYYRHMDRVHIWQHFKQYVLSDVICQLLRQYLTASVDDGGDYFTPEGICRGCALSPLIGASLLYDLDCAMSELGQQGFYYARYMDDILILSSSRWAMRRARHQLLAFLDDAGFEMHPDKTQVGRLPHSTFDWWGGGLKIIRSP
;
A
#
# COMPACT_ATOMS: atom_id res chain seq x y z
N MET A 1 -36.11 13.78 -7.08
CA MET A 1 -35.59 12.61 -6.33
C MET A 1 -35.87 11.39 -7.19
N PRO A 2 -34.90 10.54 -7.55
CA PRO A 2 -35.20 9.35 -8.32
C PRO A 2 -35.94 8.33 -7.44
N ASN A 3 -36.92 7.65 -8.04
CA ASN A 3 -37.85 6.73 -7.40
C ASN A 3 -37.11 5.51 -6.81
N THR A 4 -37.48 5.08 -5.60
CA THR A 4 -36.89 3.92 -4.91
C THR A 4 -37.13 2.59 -5.62
N ASP A 5 -38.12 2.52 -6.52
CA ASP A 5 -38.42 1.32 -7.33
C ASP A 5 -37.43 1.05 -8.46
N ASP A 6 -36.70 2.06 -8.95
CA ASP A 6 -35.74 1.87 -10.06
C ASP A 6 -34.45 1.15 -9.63
N MET A 7 -34.15 1.09 -8.32
CA MET A 7 -32.98 0.36 -7.81
C MET A 7 -33.14 -1.16 -7.88
N HIS A 8 -34.37 -1.67 -7.87
CA HIS A 8 -34.65 -3.12 -7.89
C HIS A 8 -34.54 -3.75 -9.29
N THR A 9 -34.49 -2.94 -10.35
CA THR A 9 -34.40 -3.38 -11.76
C THR A 9 -32.96 -3.38 -12.30
N LEU A 10 -32.02 -2.76 -11.56
CA LEU A 10 -30.62 -2.68 -11.94
C LEU A 10 -29.88 -3.98 -11.56
N GLY A 11 -29.08 -4.50 -12.50
CA GLY A 11 -28.26 -5.70 -12.29
C GLY A 11 -27.29 -5.56 -11.11
N PRO A 12 -26.85 -6.67 -10.48
CA PRO A 12 -26.12 -6.66 -9.21
C PRO A 12 -24.82 -5.85 -9.25
N ALA A 13 -24.15 -5.76 -10.40
CA ALA A 13 -22.95 -4.94 -10.59
C ALA A 13 -23.23 -3.42 -10.47
N ILE A 14 -24.41 -2.98 -10.89
CA ILE A 14 -24.83 -1.58 -10.82
C ILE A 14 -25.12 -1.17 -9.37
N ARG A 15 -25.47 -2.15 -8.52
CA ARG A 15 -25.78 -1.91 -7.10
C ARG A 15 -24.53 -1.80 -6.22
N ASP A 16 -23.36 -2.24 -6.69
CA ASP A 16 -22.10 -2.05 -5.96
C ASP A 16 -21.38 -0.78 -6.44
N PRO A 17 -21.49 0.36 -5.73
CA PRO A 17 -20.85 1.61 -6.14
C PRO A 17 -19.32 1.49 -6.17
N LEU A 18 -18.74 0.57 -5.38
CA LEU A 18 -17.28 0.37 -5.36
C LEU A 18 -16.79 -0.24 -6.67
N TRP A 19 -17.63 -0.99 -7.39
CA TRP A 19 -17.28 -1.56 -8.68
C TRP A 19 -17.08 -0.48 -9.74
N GLN A 20 -18.01 0.49 -9.79
CA GLN A 20 -17.87 1.66 -10.67
C GLN A 20 -16.67 2.54 -10.27
N ILE A 21 -16.46 2.78 -8.97
CA ILE A 21 -15.31 3.54 -8.47
C ILE A 21 -13.98 2.87 -8.87
N ALA A 22 -13.91 1.54 -8.81
CA ALA A 22 -12.73 0.78 -9.25
C ALA A 22 -12.47 0.95 -10.75
N TYR A 23 -13.52 0.94 -11.57
CA TYR A 23 -13.42 1.19 -13.01
C TYR A 23 -12.96 2.61 -13.35
N ASP A 24 -13.54 3.62 -12.69
CA ASP A 24 -13.16 5.03 -12.90
C ASP A 24 -11.70 5.28 -12.44
N TRP A 25 -11.27 4.59 -11.39
CA TRP A 25 -9.86 4.57 -10.99
C TRP A 25 -8.98 3.96 -12.08
N LEU A 26 -9.33 2.79 -12.63
CA LEU A 26 -8.54 2.13 -13.68
C LEU A 26 -8.42 3.03 -14.91
N CYS A 27 -9.53 3.64 -15.33
CA CYS A 27 -9.57 4.53 -16.49
C CYS A 27 -8.62 5.73 -16.33
N ARG A 28 -8.53 6.29 -15.12
CA ARG A 28 -7.59 7.38 -14.83
C ARG A 28 -6.14 6.89 -14.77
N GLN A 29 -5.89 5.78 -14.07
CA GLN A 29 -4.54 5.23 -13.91
C GLN A 29 -3.89 4.81 -15.22
N ARG A 30 -4.69 4.30 -16.16
CA ARG A 30 -4.20 3.83 -17.46
C ARG A 30 -4.59 4.75 -18.62
N LEU A 31 -4.78 6.05 -18.34
CA LEU A 31 -5.20 7.02 -19.36
C LEU A 31 -4.17 7.16 -20.50
N HIS A 32 -2.88 7.10 -20.17
CA HIS A 32 -1.77 7.28 -21.11
C HIS A 32 -1.12 5.96 -21.55
N TYR A 33 -1.81 4.82 -21.35
CA TYR A 33 -1.28 3.55 -21.82
C TYR A 33 -1.31 3.49 -23.36
N PRO A 34 -0.36 2.77 -24.00
CA PRO A 34 -0.34 2.62 -25.45
C PRO A 34 -1.67 2.15 -26.03
N HIS A 35 -1.97 2.51 -27.28
CA HIS A 35 -3.24 2.20 -27.95
C HIS A 35 -3.53 0.69 -28.07
N ASN A 36 -2.50 -0.15 -28.06
CA ASN A 36 -2.58 -1.61 -28.09
C ASN A 36 -2.68 -2.26 -26.69
N SER A 37 -2.84 -1.47 -25.63
CA SER A 37 -3.04 -1.95 -24.26
C SER A 37 -4.45 -2.53 -24.06
N ASP A 38 -4.54 -3.59 -23.25
CA ASP A 38 -5.78 -4.30 -22.91
C ASP A 38 -6.86 -3.43 -22.25
N VAL A 39 -6.48 -2.30 -21.65
CA VAL A 39 -7.43 -1.37 -21.03
C VAL A 39 -8.41 -0.76 -22.02
N TRP A 40 -8.00 -0.56 -23.29
CA TRP A 40 -8.86 0.07 -24.28
C TRP A 40 -9.98 -0.85 -24.74
N ASP A 41 -9.69 -2.14 -24.90
CA ASP A 41 -10.69 -3.18 -25.16
C ASP A 41 -11.68 -3.30 -23.98
N LEU A 42 -11.17 -3.32 -22.74
CA LEU A 42 -12.02 -3.34 -21.55
C LEU A 42 -12.99 -2.15 -21.50
N ARG A 43 -12.52 -0.93 -21.78
CA ARG A 43 -13.37 0.28 -21.81
C ARG A 43 -14.44 0.20 -22.87
N TRP A 44 -14.07 -0.25 -24.08
CA TRP A 44 -15.01 -0.40 -25.17
C TRP A 44 -16.10 -1.42 -24.84
N ARG A 45 -15.75 -2.55 -24.21
CA ARG A 45 -16.70 -3.61 -23.83
C ARG A 45 -17.51 -3.32 -22.56
N TRP A 46 -17.10 -2.35 -21.74
CA TRP A 46 -17.64 -2.10 -20.40
C TRP A 46 -19.15 -2.01 -20.36
N THR A 47 -19.73 -1.17 -21.23
CA THR A 47 -21.18 -0.97 -21.39
C THR A 47 -21.69 -1.41 -22.77
N HIS A 48 -20.90 -2.17 -23.53
CA HIS A 48 -21.30 -2.60 -24.86
C HIS A 48 -22.55 -3.48 -24.78
N PRO A 49 -23.60 -3.25 -25.61
CA PRO A 49 -24.89 -3.91 -25.47
C PRO A 49 -24.84 -5.45 -25.46
N VAL A 50 -23.87 -6.01 -26.19
CA VAL A 50 -23.65 -7.45 -26.36
C VAL A 50 -22.68 -8.03 -25.33
N HIS A 51 -21.52 -7.40 -25.11
CA HIS A 51 -20.46 -7.97 -24.27
C HIS A 51 -20.73 -7.76 -22.78
N ARG A 52 -21.24 -6.58 -22.40
CA ARG A 52 -21.57 -6.20 -21.01
C ARG A 52 -20.50 -6.61 -19.99
N GLU A 53 -19.24 -6.30 -20.31
CA GLU A 53 -18.07 -6.80 -19.58
C GLU A 53 -18.16 -6.46 -18.08
N ARG A 54 -18.71 -5.29 -17.73
CA ARG A 54 -19.00 -4.89 -16.35
C ARG A 54 -19.78 -5.95 -15.58
N ASP A 55 -20.87 -6.44 -16.17
CA ASP A 55 -21.81 -7.34 -15.52
C ASP A 55 -21.31 -8.79 -15.56
N VAL A 56 -20.63 -9.16 -16.65
CA VAL A 56 -20.00 -10.49 -16.82
C VAL A 56 -18.90 -10.69 -15.78
N LEU A 57 -17.94 -9.76 -15.67
CA LEU A 57 -16.85 -9.85 -14.70
C LEU A 57 -17.39 -9.91 -13.27
N TYR A 58 -18.35 -9.03 -12.94
CA TYR A 58 -18.94 -9.02 -11.62
C TYR A 58 -19.64 -10.36 -11.30
N LYS A 59 -20.40 -10.92 -12.25
CA LYS A 59 -21.04 -12.24 -12.07
C LYS A 59 -20.01 -13.35 -11.85
N LEU A 60 -18.92 -13.37 -12.62
CA LEU A 60 -17.83 -14.35 -12.45
C LEU A 60 -17.21 -14.26 -11.04
N ILE A 61 -17.01 -13.05 -10.53
CA ILE A 61 -16.49 -12.82 -9.18
C ILE A 61 -17.47 -13.34 -8.13
N GLN A 62 -18.75 -12.94 -8.20
CA GLN A 62 -19.76 -13.35 -7.22
C GLN A 62 -19.98 -14.87 -7.20
N THR A 63 -19.83 -15.52 -8.36
CA THR A 63 -19.95 -16.98 -8.49
C THR A 63 -18.62 -17.72 -8.25
N GLN A 64 -17.56 -17.02 -7.83
CA GLN A 64 -16.26 -17.62 -7.54
C GLN A 64 -15.61 -18.32 -8.75
N MET A 65 -16.03 -17.96 -9.96
CA MET A 65 -15.51 -18.51 -11.24
C MET A 65 -14.45 -17.60 -11.87
N TYR A 66 -14.26 -16.38 -11.37
CA TYR A 66 -13.20 -15.49 -11.85
C TYR A 66 -11.82 -16.01 -11.45
N GLN A 67 -10.89 -16.02 -12.41
CA GLN A 67 -9.49 -16.38 -12.21
C GLN A 67 -8.59 -15.22 -12.65
N LEU A 68 -7.72 -14.76 -11.76
CA LEU A 68 -6.68 -13.80 -12.08
C LEU A 68 -5.74 -14.41 -13.12
N SER A 69 -5.36 -13.62 -14.11
CA SER A 69 -4.38 -14.05 -15.11
C SER A 69 -2.96 -13.93 -14.54
N PRO A 70 -1.99 -14.70 -15.08
CA PRO A 70 -0.58 -14.45 -14.83
C PRO A 70 -0.23 -12.98 -15.12
N LEU A 71 0.62 -12.39 -14.29
CA LEU A 71 1.08 -11.03 -14.52
C LEU A 71 2.02 -10.98 -15.72
N GLN A 72 2.00 -9.88 -16.47
CA GLN A 72 2.84 -9.70 -17.64
C GLN A 72 4.07 -8.85 -17.31
N ILE A 73 5.18 -9.13 -18.00
CA ILE A 73 6.38 -8.28 -17.91
C ILE A 73 6.36 -7.20 -18.99
N CYS A 74 6.28 -5.94 -18.56
CA CYS A 74 6.53 -4.78 -19.40
C CYS A 74 8.00 -4.38 -19.30
N ARG A 75 8.76 -4.62 -20.38
CA ARG A 75 10.15 -4.17 -20.53
C ARG A 75 10.16 -2.76 -21.13
N LYS A 76 10.69 -1.78 -20.39
CA LYS A 76 11.01 -0.46 -20.96
C LYS A 76 12.42 -0.49 -21.53
N THR A 77 12.65 0.18 -22.65
CA THR A 77 13.94 0.21 -23.37
C THR A 77 15.13 0.75 -22.55
N SER A 78 14.86 1.41 -21.41
CA SER A 78 15.86 2.09 -20.58
C SER A 78 15.81 1.72 -19.09
N GLY A 79 15.10 0.67 -18.68
CA GLY A 79 14.89 0.40 -17.26
C GLY A 79 14.60 -1.05 -16.90
N GLU A 80 14.47 -1.29 -15.60
CA GLU A 80 14.14 -2.61 -15.06
C GLU A 80 12.76 -3.09 -15.57
N PRO A 81 12.60 -4.40 -15.83
CA PRO A 81 11.31 -4.98 -16.17
C PRO A 81 10.29 -4.71 -15.05
N HIS A 82 9.09 -4.28 -15.45
CA HIS A 82 7.98 -4.07 -14.51
C HIS A 82 6.93 -5.15 -14.72
N VAL A 83 6.50 -5.76 -13.62
CA VAL A 83 5.42 -6.73 -13.63
C VAL A 83 4.09 -6.00 -13.50
N VAL A 84 3.14 -6.29 -14.40
CA VAL A 84 1.83 -5.61 -14.45
C VAL A 84 0.68 -6.62 -14.52
N TRP A 85 -0.39 -6.32 -13.80
CA TRP A 85 -1.66 -7.03 -13.92
C TRP A 85 -2.36 -6.66 -15.24
N SER A 86 -3.18 -7.58 -15.78
CA SER A 86 -4.12 -7.22 -16.84
C SER A 86 -5.08 -6.11 -16.37
N ALA A 87 -5.72 -5.40 -17.29
CA ALA A 87 -6.69 -4.34 -16.96
C ALA A 87 -7.87 -4.88 -16.17
N ARG A 88 -8.33 -6.10 -16.51
CA ARG A 88 -9.39 -6.81 -15.79
C ARG A 88 -8.95 -7.14 -14.37
N ASP A 89 -7.76 -7.70 -14.20
CA ASP A 89 -7.25 -8.07 -12.87
C ASP A 89 -6.95 -6.85 -12.00
N ALA A 90 -6.36 -5.80 -12.58
CA ALA A 90 -6.12 -4.54 -11.88
C ALA A 90 -7.43 -3.88 -11.40
N LEU A 91 -8.50 -3.97 -12.20
CA LEU A 91 -9.84 -3.54 -11.80
C LEU A 91 -10.36 -4.37 -10.62
N VAL A 92 -10.30 -5.70 -10.72
CA VAL A 92 -10.77 -6.61 -9.66
C VAL A 92 -10.00 -6.37 -8.36
N LEU A 93 -8.68 -6.30 -8.43
CA LEU A 93 -7.83 -6.05 -7.26
C LEU A 93 -8.02 -4.64 -6.69
N LYS A 94 -8.37 -3.65 -7.53
CA LYS A 94 -8.78 -2.33 -7.02
C LYS A 94 -10.10 -2.41 -6.27
N TRP A 95 -11.08 -3.13 -6.80
CA TRP A 95 -12.35 -3.35 -6.11
C TRP A 95 -12.14 -4.08 -4.78
N VAL A 96 -11.33 -5.15 -4.74
CA VAL A 96 -10.92 -5.83 -3.51
C VAL A 96 -10.27 -4.86 -2.52
N SER A 97 -9.34 -4.02 -2.97
CA SER A 97 -8.72 -2.96 -2.14
C SER A 97 -9.75 -2.01 -1.53
N LEU A 98 -10.77 -1.61 -2.28
CA LEU A 98 -11.86 -0.75 -1.77
C LEU A 98 -12.74 -1.48 -0.74
N ARG A 99 -13.05 -2.76 -0.97
CA ARG A 99 -13.83 -3.58 -0.03
C ARG A 99 -13.10 -3.82 1.28
N LEU A 100 -11.76 -3.92 1.23
CA LEU A 100 -10.91 -4.18 2.39
C LEU A 100 -10.50 -2.92 3.16
N TYR A 101 -10.76 -1.73 2.64
CA TYR A 101 -10.25 -0.48 3.18
C TYR A 101 -10.66 -0.22 4.64
N HIS A 102 -11.87 -0.63 5.03
CA HIS A 102 -12.37 -0.52 6.41
C HIS A 102 -12.40 -1.86 7.16
N VAL A 103 -11.84 -2.92 6.55
CA VAL A 103 -11.82 -4.28 7.10
C VAL A 103 -10.44 -4.59 7.67
N LEU A 104 -9.38 -4.27 6.92
CA LEU A 104 -8.01 -4.46 7.38
C LEU A 104 -7.62 -3.34 8.36
N PRO A 105 -6.98 -3.67 9.50
CA PRO A 105 -6.57 -2.67 10.46
C PRO A 105 -5.42 -1.83 9.87
N VAL A 106 -5.48 -0.52 10.07
CA VAL A 106 -4.40 0.41 9.71
C VAL A 106 -4.33 1.50 10.78
N HIS A 107 -3.13 1.84 11.21
CA HIS A 107 -2.93 2.87 12.23
C HIS A 107 -2.87 4.26 11.59
N PRO A 108 -3.46 5.31 12.21
CA PRO A 108 -3.45 6.68 11.68
C PRO A 108 -2.05 7.29 11.48
N VAL A 109 -1.03 6.76 12.15
CA VAL A 109 0.37 7.20 12.00
C VAL A 109 0.98 6.82 10.64
N CYS A 110 0.38 5.83 9.97
CA CYS A 110 0.77 5.38 8.64
C CYS A 110 0.25 6.38 7.59
N ALA A 111 1.09 7.34 7.23
CA ALA A 111 0.68 8.54 6.51
C ALA A 111 0.31 8.32 5.04
N HIS A 112 0.72 7.22 4.40
CA HIS A 112 0.41 6.97 2.98
C HIS A 112 -1.04 6.54 2.75
N VAL A 113 -1.75 6.12 3.81
CA VAL A 113 -3.16 5.73 3.71
C VAL A 113 -4.04 6.97 3.61
N LYS A 114 -5.06 6.89 2.75
CA LYS A 114 -5.90 8.03 2.41
C LYS A 114 -6.57 8.59 3.68
N GLY A 115 -6.47 9.90 3.89
CA GLY A 115 -7.03 10.53 5.09
C GLY A 115 -6.12 10.55 6.31
N HIS A 116 -4.92 9.94 6.25
CA HIS A 116 -3.93 9.96 7.34
C HIS A 116 -2.90 11.10 7.20
N GLY A 117 -3.29 12.21 6.57
CA GLY A 117 -2.43 13.39 6.37
C GLY A 117 -1.49 13.35 5.16
N GLY A 118 -1.16 12.16 4.63
CA GLY A 118 -0.32 12.05 3.42
C GLY A 118 1.11 12.56 3.63
N VAL A 119 1.84 12.69 2.53
CA VAL A 119 3.20 13.26 2.52
C VAL A 119 3.20 14.68 3.10
N THR A 120 2.26 15.52 2.68
CA THR A 120 2.21 16.93 3.07
C THR A 120 1.98 17.09 4.57
N GLY A 121 0.97 16.42 5.14
CA GLY A 121 0.67 16.51 6.57
C GLY A 121 1.80 15.95 7.43
N SER A 122 2.35 14.79 7.05
CA SER A 122 3.51 14.21 7.74
C SER A 122 4.72 15.14 7.73
N ARG A 123 5.02 15.77 6.58
CA ARG A 123 6.13 16.74 6.47
C ARG A 123 5.91 17.99 7.32
N GLN A 124 4.69 18.54 7.33
CA GLN A 124 4.37 19.71 8.13
C GLN A 124 4.58 19.42 9.61
N GLU A 125 4.16 18.25 10.09
CA GLU A 125 4.33 17.86 11.48
C GLU A 125 5.81 17.65 11.85
N VAL A 126 6.57 16.94 11.01
CA VAL A 126 8.02 16.78 11.22
C VAL A 126 8.70 18.15 11.23
N TYR A 127 8.39 19.04 10.29
CA TYR A 127 8.97 20.38 10.23
C TYR A 127 8.63 21.20 11.48
N ARG A 128 7.38 21.12 11.97
CA ARG A 128 6.94 21.77 13.21
C ARG A 128 7.78 21.27 14.39
N LEU A 129 7.92 19.97 14.55
CA LEU A 129 8.69 19.35 15.64
C LEU A 129 10.16 19.77 15.62
N LEU A 130 10.81 19.75 14.45
CA LEU A 130 12.21 20.15 14.29
C LEU A 130 12.49 21.59 14.71
N ASN A 131 11.48 22.48 14.66
CA ASN A 131 11.60 23.87 15.06
C ASN A 131 11.31 24.13 16.55
N THR A 132 10.85 23.12 17.30
CA THR A 132 10.64 23.23 18.75
C THR A 132 11.96 23.21 19.53
N ALA A 133 11.98 23.85 20.71
CA ALA A 133 13.16 23.82 21.59
C ALA A 133 13.54 22.39 22.04
N GLU A 134 12.55 21.51 22.16
CA GLU A 134 12.71 20.12 22.56
C GLU A 134 13.58 19.32 21.58
N PHE A 135 13.30 19.41 20.28
CA PHE A 135 14.00 18.62 19.25
C PHE A 135 15.20 19.33 18.65
N LYS A 136 15.41 20.64 18.92
CA LYS A 136 16.58 21.40 18.44
C LYS A 136 17.91 20.73 18.76
N ARG A 137 18.04 20.00 19.87
CA ARG A 137 19.25 19.24 20.26
C ARG A 137 19.01 17.73 20.32
N GLY A 138 17.93 17.26 19.70
CA GLY A 138 17.50 15.87 19.76
C GLY A 138 18.29 14.93 18.86
N TYR A 139 17.70 13.78 18.65
CA TYR A 139 18.21 12.64 17.92
C TYR A 139 17.22 12.24 16.83
N ILE A 140 17.76 11.69 15.75
CA ILE A 140 17.01 11.12 14.65
C ILE A 140 17.41 9.67 14.45
N PHE A 141 16.41 8.85 14.16
CA PHE A 141 16.57 7.54 13.58
C PHE A 141 15.60 7.44 12.40
N ARG A 142 16.13 7.20 11.21
CA ARG A 142 15.35 6.93 10.01
C ARG A 142 15.79 5.60 9.43
N THR A 143 14.85 4.81 8.96
CA THR A 143 15.16 3.61 8.19
C THR A 143 14.09 3.32 7.15
N ASP A 144 14.44 2.47 6.19
CA ASP A 144 13.55 1.84 5.22
C ASP A 144 13.61 0.33 5.43
N ILE A 145 12.55 -0.40 5.10
CA ILE A 145 12.54 -1.87 5.15
C ILE A 145 13.07 -2.41 3.81
N ARG A 146 14.15 -3.17 3.86
CA ARG A 146 14.83 -3.69 2.67
C ARG A 146 13.91 -4.63 1.90
N GLY A 147 13.61 -4.24 0.67
CA GLY A 147 12.83 -5.09 -0.22
C GLY A 147 11.42 -5.38 0.29
N TYR A 148 10.83 -4.48 1.09
CA TYR A 148 9.59 -4.70 1.86
C TYR A 148 8.58 -5.64 1.18
N TYR A 149 7.99 -5.22 0.06
CA TYR A 149 7.01 -6.04 -0.68
C TYR A 149 7.55 -7.37 -1.22
N ARG A 150 8.81 -7.44 -1.63
CA ARG A 150 9.45 -8.64 -2.20
C ARG A 150 9.68 -9.71 -1.12
N HIS A 151 10.00 -9.31 0.10
CA HIS A 151 10.35 -10.23 1.19
C HIS A 151 9.17 -10.53 2.13
N MET A 152 7.96 -10.02 1.85
CA MET A 152 6.78 -10.36 2.65
C MET A 152 6.46 -11.86 2.59
N ASP A 153 6.37 -12.51 3.74
CA ASP A 153 5.90 -13.90 3.79
C ASP A 153 4.40 -13.98 3.47
N ARG A 154 4.07 -14.69 2.39
CA ARG A 154 2.70 -14.91 1.93
C ARG A 154 1.88 -15.75 2.90
N VAL A 155 2.51 -16.65 3.65
CA VAL A 155 1.83 -17.45 4.67
C VAL A 155 1.37 -16.55 5.80
N HIS A 156 2.25 -15.67 6.27
CA HIS A 156 1.89 -14.64 7.25
C HIS A 156 0.78 -13.71 6.70
N ILE A 157 0.92 -13.19 5.47
CA ILE A 157 -0.13 -12.35 4.87
C ILE A 157 -1.49 -13.09 4.83
N TRP A 158 -1.50 -14.37 4.46
CA TRP A 158 -2.72 -15.16 4.44
C TRP A 158 -3.32 -15.35 5.84
N GLN A 159 -2.48 -15.62 6.84
CA GLN A 159 -2.92 -15.70 8.24
C GLN A 159 -3.52 -14.37 8.71
N HIS A 160 -2.90 -13.25 8.37
CA HIS A 160 -3.41 -11.90 8.65
C HIS A 160 -4.79 -11.68 8.02
N PHE A 161 -4.98 -12.02 6.74
CA PHE A 161 -6.28 -11.90 6.09
C PHE A 161 -7.38 -12.72 6.76
N LYS A 162 -7.08 -13.95 7.18
CA LYS A 162 -8.06 -14.82 7.86
C LYS A 162 -8.60 -14.23 9.17
N GLN A 163 -7.88 -13.30 9.80
CA GLN A 163 -8.34 -12.66 11.03
C GLN A 163 -9.43 -11.62 10.78
N TYR A 164 -9.43 -10.96 9.62
CA TYR A 164 -10.28 -9.79 9.35
C TYR A 164 -11.28 -10.01 8.20
N VAL A 165 -10.96 -10.86 7.23
CA VAL A 165 -11.74 -11.02 6.00
C VAL A 165 -12.68 -12.20 6.10
N LEU A 166 -13.98 -11.92 6.17
CA LEU A 166 -15.04 -12.94 6.29
C LEU A 166 -15.66 -13.37 4.95
N SER A 167 -15.44 -12.61 3.88
CA SER A 167 -16.08 -12.88 2.59
C SER A 167 -15.30 -13.94 1.80
N ASP A 168 -15.92 -15.09 1.54
CA ASP A 168 -15.32 -16.17 0.75
C ASP A 168 -14.90 -15.73 -0.66
N VAL A 169 -15.73 -14.90 -1.32
CA VAL A 169 -15.43 -14.30 -2.62
C VAL A 169 -14.12 -13.50 -2.57
N ILE A 170 -13.94 -12.67 -1.54
CA ILE A 170 -12.72 -11.88 -1.38
C ILE A 170 -11.54 -12.78 -1.01
N CYS A 171 -11.74 -13.73 -0.10
CA CYS A 171 -10.70 -14.70 0.30
C CYS A 171 -10.18 -15.50 -0.89
N GLN A 172 -11.03 -15.91 -1.82
CA GLN A 172 -10.63 -16.61 -3.03
C GLN A 172 -9.75 -15.72 -3.93
N LEU A 173 -10.15 -14.47 -4.16
CA LEU A 173 -9.35 -13.51 -4.94
C LEU A 173 -8.02 -13.17 -4.26
N LEU A 174 -7.99 -13.05 -2.92
CA LEU A 174 -6.76 -12.84 -2.16
C LEU A 174 -5.82 -14.04 -2.25
N ARG A 175 -6.36 -15.27 -2.24
CA ARG A 175 -5.55 -16.48 -2.44
C ARG A 175 -4.93 -16.50 -3.84
N GLN A 176 -5.71 -16.19 -4.87
CA GLN A 176 -5.19 -16.06 -6.23
C GLN A 176 -4.12 -14.96 -6.32
N TYR A 177 -4.34 -13.80 -5.69
CA TYR A 177 -3.38 -12.70 -5.66
C TYR A 177 -2.04 -13.09 -5.04
N LEU A 178 -2.06 -13.82 -3.91
CA LEU A 178 -0.84 -14.28 -3.23
C LEU A 178 -0.11 -15.40 -3.97
N THR A 179 -0.79 -16.13 -4.86
CA THR A 179 -0.22 -17.28 -5.58
C THR A 179 0.02 -16.99 -7.06
N ALA A 180 -0.27 -15.77 -7.51
CA ALA A 180 -0.19 -15.41 -8.91
C ALA A 180 1.24 -15.58 -9.47
N SER A 181 1.30 -16.19 -10.64
CA SER A 181 2.52 -16.34 -11.43
C SER A 181 2.74 -15.13 -12.32
N VAL A 182 3.98 -14.93 -12.74
CA VAL A 182 4.39 -14.02 -13.79
C VAL A 182 4.62 -14.84 -15.05
N ASP A 183 4.16 -14.32 -16.17
CA ASP A 183 4.44 -14.82 -17.52
C ASP A 183 5.54 -13.95 -18.15
N ASP A 184 6.68 -14.56 -18.43
CA ASP A 184 7.76 -13.98 -19.20
C ASP A 184 7.88 -14.65 -20.57
N GLY A 185 6.99 -14.29 -21.50
CA GLY A 185 7.07 -14.77 -22.88
C GLY A 185 6.86 -16.28 -23.02
N GLY A 186 6.06 -16.88 -22.13
CA GLY A 186 5.79 -18.31 -22.05
C GLY A 186 6.49 -19.01 -20.88
N ASP A 187 7.49 -18.37 -20.26
CA ASP A 187 8.12 -18.86 -19.04
C ASP A 187 7.35 -18.39 -17.81
N TYR A 188 6.77 -19.34 -17.08
CA TYR A 188 6.00 -19.04 -15.87
C TYR A 188 6.82 -19.23 -14.60
N PHE A 189 6.81 -18.22 -13.73
CA PHE A 189 7.39 -18.33 -12.41
C PHE A 189 6.55 -17.60 -11.36
N THR A 190 6.63 -18.04 -10.11
CA THR A 190 5.95 -17.40 -9.00
C THR A 190 6.95 -16.54 -8.23
N PRO A 191 6.82 -15.19 -8.21
CA PRO A 191 7.79 -14.33 -7.53
C PRO A 191 7.71 -14.52 -6.01
N GLU A 192 8.71 -14.07 -5.27
CA GLU A 192 8.59 -13.95 -3.80
C GLU A 192 7.76 -12.71 -3.42
N GLY A 193 7.14 -12.75 -2.24
CA GLY A 193 6.37 -11.63 -1.71
C GLY A 193 5.18 -11.22 -2.57
N ILE A 194 4.85 -9.94 -2.57
CA ILE A 194 3.73 -9.39 -3.34
C ILE A 194 4.20 -8.39 -4.38
N CYS A 195 3.52 -8.38 -5.53
CA CYS A 195 3.90 -7.51 -6.64
C CYS A 195 3.69 -6.04 -6.28
N ARG A 196 4.72 -5.22 -6.52
CA ARG A 196 4.62 -3.76 -6.47
C ARG A 196 3.74 -3.27 -7.63
N GLY A 197 2.98 -2.20 -7.42
CA GLY A 197 2.13 -1.63 -8.48
C GLY A 197 0.72 -2.21 -8.59
N CYS A 198 0.32 -3.13 -7.70
CA CYS A 198 -1.09 -3.44 -7.49
C CYS A 198 -1.74 -2.39 -6.57
N ALA A 199 -3.01 -2.05 -6.82
CA ALA A 199 -3.78 -1.16 -5.96
C ALA A 199 -3.97 -1.71 -4.53
N LEU A 200 -3.86 -3.02 -4.36
CA LEU A 200 -4.03 -3.71 -3.10
C LEU A 200 -2.76 -3.69 -2.24
N SER A 201 -1.57 -3.75 -2.85
CA SER A 201 -0.30 -3.86 -2.11
C SER A 201 -0.09 -2.78 -1.05
N PRO A 202 -0.35 -1.48 -1.31
CA PRO A 202 -0.17 -0.43 -0.30
C PRO A 202 -1.05 -0.60 0.94
N LEU A 203 -2.25 -1.15 0.79
CA LEU A 203 -3.15 -1.42 1.91
C LEU A 203 -2.64 -2.60 2.74
N ILE A 204 -2.20 -3.68 2.08
CA ILE A 204 -1.57 -4.84 2.75
C ILE A 204 -0.33 -4.37 3.53
N GLY A 205 0.55 -3.62 2.87
CA GLY A 205 1.77 -3.11 3.50
C GLY A 205 1.51 -2.09 4.62
N ALA A 206 0.37 -1.41 4.61
CA ALA A 206 -0.03 -0.59 5.76
C ALA A 206 -0.45 -1.48 6.93
N SER A 207 -1.28 -2.49 6.65
CA SER A 207 -1.95 -3.32 7.64
C SER A 207 -1.03 -4.33 8.34
N LEU A 208 -0.06 -4.91 7.63
CA LEU A 208 0.91 -5.84 8.23
C LEU A 208 1.78 -5.20 9.32
N LEU A 209 1.97 -3.88 9.26
CA LEU A 209 2.73 -3.12 10.26
C LEU A 209 1.79 -2.40 11.25
N TYR A 210 0.53 -2.83 11.36
CA TYR A 210 -0.43 -2.25 12.29
C TYR A 210 0.02 -2.39 13.75
N ASP A 211 0.40 -3.60 14.16
CA ASP A 211 0.81 -3.86 15.54
C ASP A 211 2.11 -3.11 15.90
N LEU A 212 3.04 -2.99 14.94
CA LEU A 212 4.22 -2.13 15.08
C LEU A 212 3.80 -0.69 15.35
N ASP A 213 2.90 -0.15 14.52
CA ASP A 213 2.48 1.23 14.63
C ASP A 213 1.76 1.49 15.95
N CYS A 214 0.91 0.56 16.42
CA CYS A 214 0.27 0.62 17.73
C CYS A 214 1.32 0.68 18.84
N ALA A 215 2.25 -0.29 18.87
CA ALA A 215 3.29 -0.37 19.90
C ALA A 215 4.19 0.88 19.91
N MET A 216 4.62 1.35 18.73
CA MET A 216 5.48 2.53 18.61
C MET A 216 4.75 3.83 18.99
N SER A 217 3.46 3.93 18.67
CA SER A 217 2.64 5.10 19.03
C SER A 217 2.38 5.16 20.54
N GLU A 218 2.13 4.02 21.18
CA GLU A 218 1.98 3.92 22.63
C GLU A 218 3.29 4.27 23.36
N LEU A 219 4.41 3.68 22.94
CA LEU A 219 5.73 3.97 23.50
C LEU A 219 6.18 5.41 23.23
N GLY A 220 5.69 6.05 22.17
CA GLY A 220 6.01 7.45 21.83
C GLY A 220 5.65 8.42 22.96
N GLN A 221 4.66 8.10 23.79
CA GLN A 221 4.30 8.85 25.00
C GLN A 221 5.47 8.95 26.01
N GLN A 222 6.49 8.10 25.87
CA GLN A 222 7.68 8.07 26.71
C GLN A 222 8.86 8.90 26.16
N GLY A 223 8.59 9.86 25.26
CA GLY A 223 9.54 10.90 24.84
C GLY A 223 10.15 10.69 23.46
N PHE A 224 9.41 10.11 22.52
CA PHE A 224 9.79 10.13 21.10
C PHE A 224 8.58 10.28 20.19
N TYR A 225 8.82 10.87 19.03
CA TYR A 225 7.85 10.94 17.94
C TYR A 225 8.13 9.84 16.94
N TYR A 226 7.09 9.16 16.48
CA TYR A 226 7.13 8.11 15.47
C TYR A 226 6.25 8.51 14.28
N ALA A 227 6.77 8.33 13.07
CA ALA A 227 6.03 8.49 11.82
C ALA A 227 6.41 7.39 10.84
N ARG A 228 5.45 6.94 10.04
CA ARG A 228 5.67 5.96 8.99
C ARG A 228 4.98 6.36 7.70
N TYR A 229 5.66 6.16 6.58
CA TYR A 229 5.06 6.24 5.25
C TYR A 229 5.51 5.01 4.46
N MET A 230 4.57 4.11 4.17
CA MET A 230 4.90 2.79 3.61
C MET A 230 5.94 2.06 4.48
N ASP A 231 7.12 1.75 3.92
CA ASP A 231 8.27 1.12 4.57
C ASP A 231 9.29 2.13 5.15
N ASP A 232 9.18 3.43 4.84
CA ASP A 232 10.01 4.45 5.49
C ASP A 232 9.48 4.77 6.88
N ILE A 233 10.36 4.66 7.87
CA ILE A 233 10.11 4.90 9.28
C ILE A 233 11.01 6.05 9.76
N LEU A 234 10.42 6.97 10.51
CA LEU A 234 11.09 8.08 11.16
C LEU A 234 10.78 8.09 12.66
N ILE A 235 11.84 8.16 13.46
CA ILE A 235 11.78 8.38 14.90
C ILE A 235 12.59 9.65 15.20
N LEU A 236 11.97 10.55 15.97
CA LEU A 236 12.64 11.71 16.55
C LEU A 236 12.57 11.62 18.07
N SER A 237 13.62 12.01 18.78
CA SER A 237 13.55 12.08 20.26
C SER A 237 14.47 13.18 20.79
N SER A 238 14.07 13.86 21.86
CA SER A 238 14.94 14.78 22.60
C SER A 238 15.99 14.05 23.45
N SER A 239 15.76 12.77 23.77
CA SER A 239 16.60 11.96 24.66
C SER A 239 17.31 10.82 23.92
N ARG A 240 18.62 10.68 24.16
CA ARG A 240 19.40 9.56 23.63
C ARG A 240 18.87 8.21 24.12
N TRP A 241 18.39 8.17 25.37
CA TRP A 241 17.87 6.95 25.99
C TRP A 241 16.53 6.55 25.39
N ALA A 242 15.60 7.49 25.23
CA ALA A 242 14.33 7.22 24.56
C ALA A 242 14.55 6.79 23.11
N MET A 243 15.45 7.44 22.38
CA MET A 243 15.85 7.00 21.03
C MET A 243 16.38 5.56 21.00
N ARG A 244 17.28 5.20 21.93
CA ARG A 244 17.83 3.83 22.00
C ARG A 244 16.74 2.79 22.27
N ARG A 245 15.80 3.08 23.18
CA ARG A 245 14.66 2.19 23.47
C ARG A 245 13.75 2.03 22.26
N ALA A 246 13.35 3.15 21.64
CA ALA A 246 12.49 3.14 20.45
C ALA A 246 13.12 2.34 19.31
N ARG A 247 14.42 2.56 19.04
CA ARG A 247 15.16 1.78 18.05
C ARG A 247 15.22 0.30 18.40
N HIS A 248 15.49 -0.05 19.65
CA HIS A 248 15.56 -1.46 20.06
C HIS A 248 14.21 -2.17 19.87
N GLN A 249 13.12 -1.52 20.27
CA GLN A 249 11.78 -2.08 20.08
C GLN A 249 11.42 -2.25 18.61
N LEU A 250 11.70 -1.24 17.78
CA LEU A 250 11.46 -1.31 16.35
C LEU A 250 12.24 -2.47 15.72
N LEU A 251 13.51 -2.63 16.07
CA LEU A 251 14.34 -3.70 15.54
C LEU A 251 13.83 -5.09 15.95
N ALA A 252 13.44 -5.25 17.22
CA ALA A 252 12.86 -6.50 17.69
C ALA A 252 11.58 -6.87 16.91
N PHE A 253 10.68 -5.89 16.70
CA PHE A 253 9.48 -6.13 15.90
C PHE A 253 9.79 -6.51 14.45
N LEU A 254 10.72 -5.79 13.80
CA LEU A 254 11.09 -6.09 12.42
C LEU A 254 11.71 -7.49 12.30
N ASP A 255 12.57 -7.89 13.24
CA ASP A 255 13.19 -9.21 13.29
C ASP A 255 12.13 -10.31 13.47
N ASP A 256 11.20 -10.14 14.41
CA ASP A 256 10.08 -11.05 14.64
C ASP A 256 9.17 -11.20 13.40
N ALA A 257 9.01 -10.11 12.63
CA ALA A 257 8.25 -10.09 11.39
C ALA A 257 9.04 -10.59 10.17
N GLY A 258 10.33 -10.93 10.32
CA GLY A 258 11.21 -11.39 9.24
C GLY A 258 11.67 -10.27 8.29
N PHE A 259 11.64 -9.01 8.75
CA PHE A 259 12.04 -7.85 7.97
C PHE A 259 13.45 -7.35 8.34
N GLU A 260 14.22 -7.01 7.32
CA GLU A 260 15.53 -6.38 7.47
C GLU A 260 15.46 -4.88 7.16
N MET A 261 16.30 -4.08 7.82
CA MET A 261 16.50 -2.68 7.45
C MET A 261 17.38 -2.54 6.20
N HIS A 262 17.12 -1.49 5.42
CA HIS A 262 17.98 -1.16 4.28
C HIS A 262 19.26 -0.44 4.74
N PRO A 263 20.46 -1.04 4.60
CA PRO A 263 21.69 -0.50 5.19
C PRO A 263 22.01 0.92 4.70
N ASP A 264 21.87 1.18 3.41
CA ASP A 264 22.20 2.50 2.82
C ASP A 264 21.13 3.59 3.06
N LYS A 265 19.95 3.21 3.58
CA LYS A 265 18.85 4.15 3.87
C LYS A 265 18.58 4.30 5.36
N THR A 266 19.39 3.66 6.21
CA THR A 266 19.33 3.84 7.65
C THR A 266 20.22 5.02 8.06
N GLN A 267 19.64 5.98 8.79
CA GLN A 267 20.34 7.14 9.32
C GLN A 267 20.12 7.22 10.83
N VAL A 268 21.21 7.35 11.59
CA VAL A 268 21.18 7.53 13.05
C VAL A 268 22.08 8.70 13.42
N GLY A 269 21.57 9.67 14.17
CA GLY A 269 22.40 10.83 14.49
C GLY A 269 21.77 11.84 15.43
N ARG A 270 22.52 12.92 15.66
CA ARG A 270 22.04 14.13 16.31
C ARG A 270 21.41 15.04 15.27
N LEU A 271 20.23 15.55 15.58
CA LEU A 271 19.46 16.44 14.73
C LEU A 271 20.24 17.70 14.26
N PRO A 272 21.00 18.45 15.12
CA PRO A 272 21.79 19.62 14.70
C PRO A 272 22.86 19.40 13.62
N HIS A 273 23.27 18.14 13.44
CA HIS A 273 24.34 17.74 12.52
C HIS A 273 23.81 16.86 11.38
N SER A 274 22.50 16.65 11.33
CA SER A 274 21.87 15.76 10.36
C SER A 274 21.05 16.55 9.36
N THR A 275 21.19 16.20 8.09
CA THR A 275 20.24 16.56 7.04
C THR A 275 19.59 15.28 6.57
N PHE A 276 18.28 15.30 6.37
CA PHE A 276 17.56 14.13 5.90
C PHE A 276 16.44 14.53 4.97
N ASP A 277 16.17 13.68 3.99
CA ASP A 277 15.03 13.88 3.09
C ASP A 277 13.83 13.07 3.55
N TRP A 278 12.78 13.73 4.02
CA TRP A 278 11.48 13.09 4.25
C TRP A 278 10.58 13.38 3.05
N TRP A 279 10.64 12.49 2.06
CA TRP A 279 9.82 12.49 0.85
C TRP A 279 9.89 13.78 0.01
N GLY A 280 11.08 14.10 -0.52
CA GLY A 280 11.29 15.18 -1.48
C GLY A 280 11.21 16.58 -0.86
N GLY A 281 11.59 16.70 0.42
CA GLY A 281 11.52 17.94 1.18
C GLY A 281 12.84 18.49 1.69
N GLY A 282 13.92 17.70 1.69
CA GLY A 282 15.24 18.14 2.15
C GLY A 282 15.15 18.91 3.47
N LEU A 283 14.84 18.23 4.57
CA LEU A 283 14.65 18.87 5.87
C LEU A 283 16.01 19.15 6.52
N LYS A 284 16.25 20.42 6.84
CA LYS A 284 17.40 20.88 7.63
C LYS A 284 16.90 21.61 8.86
N ILE A 285 17.59 21.42 9.98
CA ILE A 285 17.42 22.33 11.11
C ILE A 285 18.06 23.66 10.73
N ILE A 286 17.24 24.70 10.66
CA ILE A 286 17.73 26.07 10.48
C ILE A 286 18.44 26.44 11.78
N ARG A 287 19.77 26.57 11.71
CA ARG A 287 20.53 27.17 12.81
C ARG A 287 20.11 28.63 12.87
N SER A 288 19.41 29.03 13.93
CA SER A 288 19.35 30.45 14.27
C SER A 288 20.78 30.94 14.55
N PRO A 289 21.17 32.11 14.03
CA PRO A 289 22.49 32.69 14.28
C PRO A 289 22.74 32.93 15.76
#